data_AF-A0A1G3V6I4-F1
#
_entry.id   AF-A0A1G3V6I4-F1
#
_cell.length_a   1.000
_cell.length_b   1.000
_cell.length_c   1.000
_cell.angle_alpha   90.00
_cell.angle_beta   90.00
_cell.angle_gamma   90.00
#
_symmetry.space_group_name_H-M   'P 1'
#
loop_
_entity.id
_entity.type
_entity.pdbx_description
1 polymer ?
#
loop_
_entity_poly.entity_id
_entity_poly.type
_entity_poly.pdbx_seq_one_letter_code
_entity_poly.pdbx_strand_id
1 'polypeptide(L)'
;MDQDLVWAVIRQESGFNAQALSPKGAMGLMQLMPGTAAMLGVADAFDVEQNIAGGIKYLERCLSQFNQDVSLALAAYNAGPDNVVKYQGCPPFAETRHYVASVLSAYAGEPIREDLQPRNLSPVMDPDIPAAEGPRGLAWRVPGPRWRIAAPRCKLSSPRWKVALLPF
;
A
#
# COMPACT_ATOMS: atom_id res chain seq x y z
N MET A 1 2.47 -6.58 -16.72
CA MET A 1 1.88 -6.08 -15.47
C MET A 1 0.68 -5.18 -15.77
N ASP A 2 -0.28 -5.09 -14.86
CA ASP A 2 -1.44 -4.21 -14.99
C ASP A 2 -1.02 -2.73 -14.86
N GLN A 3 -1.49 -1.87 -15.78
CA GLN A 3 -1.16 -0.45 -15.78
C GLN A 3 -1.79 0.27 -14.58
N ASP A 4 -3.02 -0.06 -14.21
CA ASP A 4 -3.75 0.63 -13.14
C ASP A 4 -3.06 0.44 -11.77
N LEU A 5 -2.43 -0.72 -11.57
CA LEU A 5 -1.62 -0.99 -10.38
C LEU A 5 -0.38 -0.07 -10.32
N VAL A 6 0.29 0.14 -11.45
CA VAL A 6 1.44 1.05 -11.52
C VAL A 6 1.02 2.49 -11.22
N TRP A 7 -0.08 2.94 -11.79
CA TRP A 7 -0.65 4.27 -11.51
C TRP A 7 -1.01 4.42 -10.02
N ALA A 8 -1.63 3.40 -9.42
CA ALA A 8 -1.97 3.40 -8.00
C ALA A 8 -0.71 3.49 -7.10
N VAL A 9 0.36 2.78 -7.44
CA VAL A 9 1.64 2.84 -6.73
C VAL A 9 2.28 4.23 -6.88
N ILE A 10 2.42 4.76 -8.10
CA ILE A 10 3.00 6.10 -8.33
C ILE A 10 2.23 7.17 -7.56
N ARG A 11 0.90 7.09 -7.57
CA ARG A 11 0.03 8.01 -6.83
C ARG A 11 0.34 7.97 -5.33
N GLN A 12 0.48 6.77 -4.75
CA GLN A 12 0.75 6.62 -3.33
C GLN A 12 2.17 7.02 -2.94
N GLU A 13 3.15 6.76 -3.80
CA GLU A 13 4.57 7.00 -3.51
C GLU A 13 4.95 8.48 -3.61
N SER A 14 4.56 9.16 -4.70
CA SER A 14 5.02 10.51 -4.99
C SER A 14 3.90 11.51 -5.24
N GLY A 15 2.64 11.04 -5.36
CA GLY A 15 1.55 11.89 -5.85
C GLY A 15 1.84 12.44 -7.25
N PHE A 16 2.55 11.67 -8.10
CA PHE A 16 3.00 12.06 -9.44
C PHE A 16 4.09 13.14 -9.49
N ASN A 17 4.77 13.40 -8.37
CA ASN A 17 5.91 14.30 -8.35
C ASN A 17 7.21 13.57 -8.74
N ALA A 18 7.72 13.81 -9.96
CA ALA A 18 8.95 13.21 -10.45
C ALA A 18 10.21 13.64 -9.68
N GLN A 19 10.14 14.74 -8.93
CA GLN A 19 11.24 15.25 -8.11
C GLN A 19 11.05 14.92 -6.61
N ALA A 20 10.17 13.98 -6.28
CA ALA A 20 9.93 13.58 -4.90
C ALA A 20 11.19 12.97 -4.26
N LEU A 21 11.55 13.46 -3.09
CA LEU A 21 12.63 12.93 -2.25
C LEU A 21 12.09 12.72 -0.83
N SER A 22 12.04 11.47 -0.36
CA SER A 22 11.62 11.21 1.02
C SER A 22 12.73 11.52 2.03
N PRO A 23 12.40 11.71 3.31
CA PRO A 23 13.40 11.88 4.37
C PRO A 23 14.35 10.68 4.52
N LYS A 24 13.94 9.49 4.07
CA LYS A 24 14.75 8.26 4.07
C LYS A 24 15.63 8.14 2.82
N GLY A 25 15.50 9.05 1.85
CA GLY A 25 16.29 9.08 0.63
C GLY A 25 15.67 8.35 -0.57
N ALA A 26 14.38 8.00 -0.52
CA ALA A 26 13.69 7.42 -1.67
C ALA A 26 13.39 8.50 -2.73
N MET A 27 13.56 8.18 -4.01
CA MET A 27 13.63 9.17 -5.10
C MET A 27 12.63 8.89 -6.23
N GLY A 28 12.09 9.97 -6.80
CA GLY A 28 11.29 9.97 -8.01
C GLY A 28 9.88 9.42 -7.86
N LEU A 29 9.23 9.15 -8.98
CA LEU A 29 7.80 8.80 -9.08
C LEU A 29 7.40 7.57 -8.28
N MET A 30 8.22 6.52 -8.33
CA MET A 30 8.01 5.24 -7.67
C MET A 30 8.87 5.08 -6.40
N GLN A 31 9.46 6.18 -5.91
CA GLN A 31 10.22 6.26 -4.66
C GLN A 31 11.24 5.13 -4.49
N LEU A 32 12.18 5.01 -5.43
CA LEU A 32 13.25 4.03 -5.34
C LEU A 32 14.30 4.46 -4.33
N MET A 33 14.64 3.57 -3.40
CA MET A 33 15.82 3.73 -2.54
C MET A 33 17.11 3.66 -3.38
N PRO A 34 18.19 4.40 -3.03
CA PRO A 34 19.41 4.44 -3.84
C PRO A 34 20.01 3.05 -4.13
N GLY A 35 20.04 2.17 -3.12
CA GLY A 35 20.52 0.80 -3.29
C GLY A 35 19.63 -0.03 -4.23
N THR A 36 18.31 0.16 -4.16
CA THR A 36 17.35 -0.49 -5.05
C THR A 36 17.49 0.01 -6.49
N ALA A 37 17.62 1.33 -6.69
CA ALA A 37 17.86 1.94 -7.98
C ALA A 37 19.14 1.37 -8.64
N ALA A 38 20.24 1.29 -7.88
CA ALA A 38 21.50 0.72 -8.35
C ALA A 38 21.35 -0.76 -8.77
N MET A 39 20.66 -1.59 -7.97
CA MET A 39 20.41 -2.98 -8.32
C MET A 39 19.58 -3.15 -9.59
N LEU A 40 18.75 -2.17 -9.95
CA LEU A 40 17.84 -2.22 -11.09
C LEU A 40 18.42 -1.54 -12.35
N GLY A 41 19.65 -1.02 -12.26
CA GLY A 41 20.32 -0.32 -13.36
C GLY A 41 19.75 1.08 -13.63
N VAL A 42 19.14 1.71 -12.64
CA VAL A 42 18.67 3.11 -12.70
C VAL A 42 19.85 4.02 -12.40
N ALA A 43 20.32 4.77 -13.40
CA ALA A 43 21.46 5.68 -13.26
C ALA A 43 21.02 7.02 -12.65
N ASP A 44 19.84 7.51 -13.04
CA ASP A 44 19.20 8.67 -12.45
C ASP A 44 17.78 8.31 -11.99
N ALA A 45 17.53 8.37 -10.68
CA ALA A 45 16.23 8.06 -10.10
C ALA A 45 15.23 9.23 -10.18
N PHE A 46 15.66 10.42 -10.59
CA PHE A 46 14.77 11.54 -10.90
C PHE A 46 14.37 11.61 -12.38
N ASP A 47 15.07 10.87 -13.24
CA ASP A 47 14.65 10.64 -14.61
C ASP A 47 13.37 9.79 -14.64
N VAL A 48 12.33 10.31 -15.28
CA VAL A 48 10.99 9.72 -15.26
C VAL A 48 10.97 8.33 -15.85
N GLU A 49 11.60 8.15 -17.01
CA GLU A 49 11.59 6.87 -17.73
C GLU A 49 12.37 5.80 -16.96
N GLN A 50 13.57 6.14 -16.47
CA GLN A 50 14.37 5.22 -15.68
C GLN A 50 13.69 4.87 -14.35
N ASN A 51 13.12 5.83 -13.64
CA ASN A 51 12.45 5.59 -12.36
C ASN A 51 11.24 4.66 -12.51
N ILE A 52 10.38 4.93 -13.51
CA ILE A 52 9.22 4.07 -13.79
C ILE A 52 9.68 2.68 -14.22
N ALA A 53 10.64 2.58 -15.14
CA ALA A 53 11.14 1.28 -15.60
C ALA A 53 11.76 0.47 -14.45
N GLY A 54 12.52 1.12 -13.56
CA GLY A 54 13.08 0.51 -12.36
C GLY A 54 12.01 0.06 -11.38
N GLY A 55 11.07 0.94 -11.02
CA GLY A 55 9.98 0.62 -10.10
C GLY A 55 9.07 -0.48 -10.63
N ILE A 56 8.78 -0.51 -11.93
CA ILE A 56 8.06 -1.60 -12.59
C ILE A 56 8.81 -2.92 -12.42
N LYS A 57 10.11 -2.97 -12.72
CA LYS A 57 10.92 -4.18 -12.54
C LYS A 57 10.93 -4.66 -11.09
N TYR A 58 10.99 -3.73 -10.13
CA TYR A 58 10.96 -4.08 -8.71
C TYR A 58 9.59 -4.63 -8.29
N LEU A 59 8.51 -4.00 -8.72
CA LEU A 59 7.15 -4.46 -8.45
C LEU A 59 6.88 -5.84 -9.08
N GLU A 60 7.33 -6.08 -10.30
CA GLU A 60 7.26 -7.39 -10.96
C GLU A 60 8.03 -8.47 -10.20
N ARG A 61 9.20 -8.13 -9.64
CA ARG A 61 9.96 -9.04 -8.77
C ARG A 61 9.16 -9.38 -7.51
N CYS A 62 8.54 -8.39 -6.87
CA CYS A 62 7.68 -8.62 -5.70
C CYS A 62 6.48 -9.51 -6.06
N LEU A 63 5.76 -9.22 -7.15
CA LEU A 63 4.65 -10.04 -7.62
C LEU A 63 5.08 -11.49 -7.87
N SER A 64 6.20 -11.68 -8.56
CA SER A 64 6.74 -13.00 -8.85
C SER A 64 7.12 -13.77 -7.58
N GLN A 65 7.75 -13.09 -6.62
CA GLN A 65 8.16 -13.69 -5.35
C GLN A 65 6.97 -14.16 -4.49
N PHE A 66 5.82 -13.47 -4.58
CA PHE A 66 4.63 -13.76 -3.79
C PHE A 66 3.48 -14.34 -4.61
N ASN A 67 3.78 -15.12 -5.66
CA ASN A 67 2.80 -15.87 -6.47
C ASN A 67 1.65 -15.01 -7.04
N GLN A 68 1.97 -13.79 -7.48
CA GLN A 68 1.01 -12.80 -7.99
C GLN A 68 -0.02 -12.31 -6.95
N ASP A 69 0.22 -12.54 -5.65
CA ASP A 69 -0.55 -11.90 -4.59
C ASP A 69 -0.19 -10.41 -4.53
N VAL A 70 -1.07 -9.57 -5.07
CA VAL A 70 -0.88 -8.11 -5.13
C VAL A 70 -0.71 -7.51 -3.73
N SER A 71 -1.43 -8.01 -2.72
CA SER A 71 -1.37 -7.45 -1.37
C SER A 71 0.01 -7.69 -0.73
N LEU A 72 0.53 -8.92 -0.88
CA LEU A 72 1.86 -9.27 -0.39
C LEU A 72 2.97 -8.61 -1.19
N ALA A 73 2.80 -8.47 -2.51
CA ALA A 73 3.75 -7.75 -3.36
C ALA A 73 3.86 -6.27 -2.98
N LEU A 74 2.74 -5.59 -2.71
CA LEU A 74 2.73 -4.20 -2.23
C LEU A 74 3.36 -4.07 -0.84
N ALA A 75 3.08 -5.02 0.06
CA ALA A 75 3.74 -5.06 1.36
C ALA A 75 5.26 -5.22 1.22
N ALA A 76 5.72 -6.06 0.31
CA ALA A 76 7.14 -6.27 0.02
C ALA A 76 7.79 -5.07 -0.66
N TYR A 77 7.05 -4.37 -1.53
CA TYR A 77 7.53 -3.16 -2.18
C TYR A 77 7.85 -2.07 -1.13
N ASN A 78 6.94 -1.86 -0.17
CA ASN A 78 7.08 -0.83 0.86
C ASN A 78 8.00 -1.23 2.04
N ALA A 79 7.84 -2.45 2.57
CA ALA A 79 8.55 -2.90 3.77
C ALA A 79 9.77 -3.79 3.47
N GLY A 80 9.99 -4.15 2.22
CA GLY A 80 10.99 -5.13 1.81
C GLY A 80 10.47 -6.58 1.87
N PRO A 81 10.90 -7.44 0.93
CA PRO A 81 10.42 -8.82 0.84
C PRO A 81 10.78 -9.67 2.06
N ASP A 82 11.93 -9.42 2.69
CA ASP A 82 12.39 -10.16 3.86
C ASP A 82 11.44 -10.01 5.04
N ASN A 83 10.80 -8.85 5.20
CA ASN A 83 9.80 -8.64 6.23
C ASN A 83 8.53 -9.46 5.93
N VAL A 84 8.09 -9.50 4.68
CA VAL A 84 6.91 -10.31 4.30
C VAL A 84 7.18 -11.80 4.52
N VAL A 85 8.39 -12.28 4.20
CA VAL A 85 8.81 -13.66 4.50
C VAL A 85 8.84 -13.92 6.00
N LYS A 86 9.48 -13.03 6.77
CA LYS A 86 9.60 -13.13 8.23
C LYS A 86 8.26 -13.19 8.94
N TYR A 87 7.31 -12.34 8.54
CA TYR A 87 5.98 -12.27 9.15
C TYR A 87 4.95 -13.21 8.48
N GLN A 88 5.36 -13.96 7.45
CA GLN A 88 4.49 -14.87 6.69
C GLN A 88 3.21 -14.18 6.17
N GLY A 89 3.34 -12.91 5.77
CA GLY A 89 2.22 -12.06 5.42
C GLY A 89 2.57 -10.57 5.45
N CYS A 90 1.56 -9.71 5.41
CA CYS A 90 1.77 -8.27 5.55
C CYS A 90 2.36 -7.97 6.95
N PRO A 91 3.53 -7.31 7.06
CA PRO A 91 4.17 -7.02 8.34
C PRO A 91 3.27 -6.21 9.27
N PRO A 92 3.42 -6.34 10.61
CA PRO A 92 2.64 -5.59 11.58
C PRO A 92 3.06 -4.10 11.67
N PHE A 93 3.58 -3.50 10.60
CA PHE A 93 3.89 -2.07 10.50
C PHE A 93 2.63 -1.29 10.09
N ALA A 94 2.26 -0.29 10.88
CA ALA A 94 1.07 0.52 10.59
C ALA A 94 1.16 1.22 9.24
N GLU A 95 2.34 1.80 8.93
CA GLU A 95 2.65 2.44 7.64
C GLU A 95 2.41 1.48 6.47
N THR A 96 2.94 0.26 6.53
CA THR A 96 2.80 -0.73 5.45
C THR A 96 1.37 -1.21 5.27
N ARG A 97 0.62 -1.45 6.36
CA ARG A 97 -0.80 -1.83 6.25
C ARG A 97 -1.64 -0.73 5.61
N HIS A 98 -1.39 0.52 5.98
CA HIS A 98 -2.06 1.66 5.38
C HIS A 98 -1.68 1.79 3.90
N TYR A 99 -0.39 1.68 3.57
CA TYR A 99 0.10 1.71 2.19
C TYR A 99 -0.62 0.67 1.31
N VAL A 100 -0.66 -0.59 1.75
CA VAL A 100 -1.33 -1.68 1.00
C VAL A 100 -2.81 -1.37 0.81
N ALA A 101 -3.52 -0.95 1.87
CA ALA A 101 -4.94 -0.61 1.78
C ALA A 101 -5.21 0.56 0.81
N SER A 102 -4.40 1.62 0.88
CA SER A 102 -4.53 2.80 0.01
C SER A 102 -4.29 2.47 -1.46
N VAL A 103 -3.25 1.70 -1.77
CA VAL A 103 -2.96 1.29 -3.16
C VAL A 103 -4.03 0.35 -3.70
N LEU A 104 -4.49 -0.63 -2.92
CA LEU A 104 -5.55 -1.54 -3.36
C LEU A 104 -6.87 -0.80 -3.59
N SER A 105 -7.21 0.18 -2.74
CA SER A 105 -8.39 1.03 -2.95
C SER A 105 -8.28 1.80 -4.26
N ALA A 106 -7.13 2.45 -4.50
CA ALA A 106 -6.91 3.19 -5.74
C ALA A 106 -6.91 2.28 -6.98
N TYR A 107 -6.33 1.09 -6.88
CA TYR A 107 -6.29 0.11 -7.96
C TYR A 107 -7.67 -0.47 -8.31
N ALA A 108 -8.55 -0.67 -7.31
CA ALA A 108 -9.92 -1.11 -7.53
C ALA A 108 -10.84 -0.04 -8.16
N GLY A 109 -10.32 1.16 -8.45
CA GLY A 109 -11.10 2.28 -8.98
C GLY A 109 -11.92 3.03 -7.93
N GLU A 110 -11.76 2.69 -6.64
CA GLU A 110 -12.39 3.42 -5.56
C GLU A 110 -11.61 4.72 -5.31
N PRO A 111 -12.26 5.90 -5.27
CA PRO A 111 -11.60 7.09 -4.77
C PRO A 111 -11.15 6.81 -3.34
N ILE A 112 -9.85 7.01 -3.05
CA ILE A 112 -9.28 6.83 -1.70
C ILE A 112 -10.22 7.55 -0.74
N ARG A 113 -10.87 6.81 0.17
CA ARG A 113 -11.88 7.38 1.05
C ARG A 113 -11.24 8.54 1.84
N GLU A 114 -11.84 9.73 1.72
CA GLU A 114 -11.38 10.97 2.35
C GLU A 114 -11.22 10.82 3.89
N ASP A 115 -11.90 9.84 4.49
CA ASP A 115 -11.95 9.57 5.94
C ASP A 115 -10.74 8.82 6.52
N LEU A 116 -9.77 8.39 5.70
CA LEU A 116 -8.53 7.74 6.15
C LEU A 116 -7.28 8.64 6.09
N GLN A 117 -7.43 9.94 5.80
CA GLN A 117 -6.32 10.88 5.94
C GLN A 117 -5.97 11.05 7.43
N PRO A 118 -4.70 10.91 7.86
CA PRO A 118 -4.28 11.40 9.18
C PRO A 118 -4.19 12.94 9.16
N ARG A 119 -5.34 13.60 8.96
CA ARG A 119 -5.55 15.00 9.32
C ARG A 119 -6.35 15.03 10.62
N ASN A 120 -5.67 14.73 11.72
CA ASN A 120 -6.02 15.18 13.08
C ASN A 120 -4.86 14.85 14.04
N LEU A 121 -3.65 15.27 13.68
CA LEU A 121 -2.66 15.67 14.67
C LEU A 121 -2.59 17.19 14.63
N SER A 122 -3.60 17.84 15.21
CA SER A 122 -3.47 19.24 15.64
C SER A 122 -2.70 19.25 16.97
N PRO A 123 -1.86 20.27 17.23
CA PRO A 123 -1.07 20.36 18.45
C PRO A 123 -1.99 20.33 19.66
N VAL A 124 -1.59 19.58 20.69
CA VAL A 124 -2.25 19.62 21.99
C VAL A 124 -2.21 21.07 22.49
N MET A 125 -3.37 21.68 22.68
CA MET A 125 -3.55 22.79 23.61
C MET A 125 -4.61 22.38 24.64
N ASP A 126 -4.21 22.42 25.90
CA ASP A 126 -5.01 22.34 27.13
C ASP A 126 -5.30 23.80 27.61
N PRO A 127 -6.09 24.10 28.66
CA PRO A 127 -7.26 23.47 29.31
C PRO A 127 -8.48 24.45 29.29
N ASP A 128 -9.63 24.13 29.90
CA ASP A 128 -10.61 25.11 30.43
C ASP A 128 -11.61 25.92 29.54
N ILE A 129 -12.23 25.39 28.47
CA ILE A 129 -13.42 26.06 27.88
C ILE A 129 -14.63 25.10 27.73
N PRO A 130 -15.80 25.40 28.34
CA PRO A 130 -16.97 24.51 28.33
C PRO A 130 -17.82 24.60 27.06
N ALA A 131 -18.59 23.52 26.85
CA ALA A 131 -19.37 23.19 25.68
C ALA A 131 -20.46 24.20 25.28
N ALA A 132 -20.66 24.36 23.96
CA ALA A 132 -21.83 25.04 23.42
C ALA A 132 -22.83 24.01 22.87
N GLU A 133 -24.01 23.95 23.49
CA GLU A 133 -25.17 23.18 23.05
C GLU A 133 -25.83 23.78 21.78
N GLY A 134 -26.35 22.92 20.90
CA GLY A 134 -27.18 23.27 19.75
C GLY A 134 -28.15 22.14 19.39
N PRO A 135 -29.31 22.42 18.78
CA PRO A 135 -30.60 21.97 19.31
C PRO A 135 -31.09 20.60 18.83
N ARG A 136 -31.91 20.02 19.71
CA ARG A 136 -32.73 18.83 19.54
C ARG A 136 -33.75 18.98 18.39
N GLY A 137 -33.84 17.93 17.56
CA GLY A 137 -35.06 17.58 16.84
C GLY A 137 -34.98 17.72 15.33
N LEU A 138 -34.56 16.65 14.65
CA LEU A 138 -35.04 16.28 13.31
C LEU A 138 -34.78 14.78 13.14
N ALA A 139 -35.86 14.00 13.22
CA ALA A 139 -35.88 12.57 13.01
C ALA A 139 -35.76 12.25 11.52
N TRP A 140 -34.65 11.67 11.10
CA TRP A 140 -34.58 10.90 9.86
C TRP A 140 -34.21 9.46 10.22
N ARG A 141 -35.17 8.54 10.02
CA ARG A 141 -34.87 7.10 10.01
C ARG A 141 -34.38 6.77 8.61
N VAL A 142 -33.17 6.22 8.51
CA VAL A 142 -32.74 5.48 7.31
C VAL A 142 -32.75 4.00 7.67
N PRO A 143 -33.39 3.14 6.86
CA PRO A 143 -33.35 1.71 7.09
C PRO A 143 -31.89 1.24 6.97
N GLY A 144 -31.38 0.62 8.03
CA GLY A 144 -30.00 0.12 8.04
C GLY A 144 -29.80 -0.93 6.95
N PRO A 145 -28.68 -0.91 6.22
CA PRO A 145 -28.36 -1.99 5.31
C PRO A 145 -28.07 -3.25 6.13
N ARG A 146 -28.97 -4.23 6.04
CA ARG A 146 -28.72 -5.62 6.45
C ARG A 146 -27.91 -6.29 5.34
N TRP A 147 -26.59 -6.24 5.42
CA TRP A 147 -25.75 -7.17 4.67
C TRP A 147 -25.52 -8.42 5.52
N ARG A 148 -25.94 -9.59 5.01
CA ARG A 148 -25.27 -10.85 5.34
C ARG A 148 -24.19 -11.02 4.28
N ILE A 149 -22.93 -10.96 4.68
CA ILE A 149 -21.84 -11.40 3.81
C ILE A 149 -21.95 -12.93 3.75
N ALA A 150 -22.31 -13.45 2.59
CA ALA A 150 -22.08 -14.86 2.29
C ALA A 150 -20.57 -15.01 2.10
N ALA A 151 -19.91 -15.70 3.05
CA ALA A 151 -18.52 -16.09 2.88
C ALA A 151 -18.37 -16.92 1.59
N PRO A 152 -17.39 -16.65 0.72
CA PRO A 152 -16.97 -17.66 -0.23
C PRO A 152 -16.47 -18.85 0.59
N ARG A 153 -17.12 -20.01 0.45
CA ARG A 153 -16.58 -21.27 0.95
C ARG A 153 -15.32 -21.59 0.18
N CYS A 154 -14.19 -21.05 0.62
CA CYS A 154 -12.89 -21.55 0.22
C CYS A 154 -12.73 -22.92 0.87
N LYS A 155 -12.94 -24.00 0.11
CA LYS A 155 -12.51 -25.33 0.53
C LYS A 155 -10.98 -25.30 0.55
N LEU A 156 -10.38 -25.21 1.74
CA LEU A 156 -8.98 -25.57 1.91
C LEU A 156 -8.84 -27.07 1.57
N SER A 157 -8.45 -27.38 0.33
CA SER A 157 -7.65 -28.57 0.08
C SER A 157 -6.20 -28.19 0.27
N SER A 158 -5.57 -28.74 1.31
CA SER A 158 -4.16 -28.52 1.64
C SER A 158 -3.29 -28.81 0.42
N PRO A 159 -2.44 -27.88 -0.05
CA PRO A 159 -1.43 -28.24 -1.00
C PRO A 159 -0.27 -28.92 -0.27
N ARG A 160 -0.06 -30.21 -0.57
CA ARG A 160 1.19 -30.91 -0.25
C ARG A 160 2.28 -30.38 -1.18
N TRP A 161 3.05 -29.41 -0.73
CA TRP A 161 4.30 -29.05 -1.41
C TRP A 161 5.43 -29.96 -0.89
N LYS A 162 5.92 -30.86 -1.74
CA LYS A 162 7.26 -31.45 -1.55
C LYS A 162 8.27 -30.41 -2.04
N VAL A 163 9.06 -29.86 -1.12
CA VAL A 163 10.28 -29.13 -1.49
C VAL A 163 11.27 -30.17 -2.02
N ALA A 164 11.52 -30.19 -3.32
CA ALA A 164 12.64 -30.92 -3.90
C ALA A 164 13.86 -29.99 -3.86
N LEU A 165 14.79 -30.27 -2.94
CA LEU A 165 16.14 -29.74 -3.00
C LEU A 165 16.83 -30.41 -4.19
N LEU A 166 17.17 -29.65 -5.23
CA LEU A 166 18.14 -30.10 -6.24
C LEU A 166 19.55 -29.78 -5.73
N PRO A 167 20.51 -30.72 -5.81
CA PRO A 167 21.89 -30.45 -5.44
C PRO A 167 22.59 -29.63 -6.54
N PHE A 168 23.65 -28.95 -6.10
CA PHE A 168 24.51 -27.97 -6.79
C PHE A 168 24.89 -28.29 -8.24
#